data_AF-A0A0F9GA72-F1
#
_entry.id   AF-A0A0F9GA72-F1
#
_cell.length_a   1.000
_cell.length_b   1.000
_cell.length_c   1.000
_cell.angle_alpha   90.00
_cell.angle_beta   90.00
_cell.angle_gamma   90.00
#
_symmetry.space_group_name_H-M   'P 1'
#
loop_
_entity.id
_entity.type
_entity.pdbx_description
1 polymer ?
#
loop_
_entity_poly.entity_id
_entity_poly.type
_entity_poly.pdbx_seq_one_letter_code
_entity_poly.pdbx_strand_id
1 'polypeptide(L)'
;MRKRSQSRPLLPAAHLAVMRRDNYFCVYCDNLADVVDHVIPYRIGGRSIRTNGVACCTRCNMLKRGNRTMVVYGLTYLAIKGESLKWLFNDIRNGLIDMDRL
;
A
#
# COMPACT_ATOMS: atom_id res chain seq x y z
N MET A 1 -1.26 -0.42 -27.74
CA MET A 1 -1.69 -1.13 -26.51
C MET A 1 -1.71 -0.14 -25.35
N ARG A 2 -2.88 0.25 -24.81
CA ARG A 2 -2.93 1.11 -23.62
C ARG A 2 -2.39 0.28 -22.44
N LYS A 3 -1.22 0.64 -21.91
CA LYS A 3 -0.69 0.06 -20.67
C LYS A 3 -1.79 0.17 -19.61
N ARG A 4 -2.30 -0.95 -19.08
CA ARG A 4 -3.22 -0.95 -17.92
C ARG A 4 -2.58 -0.06 -16.85
N SER A 5 -3.34 0.87 -16.27
CA SER A 5 -2.79 1.80 -15.27
C SER A 5 -2.16 0.97 -14.14
N GLN A 6 -0.91 1.28 -13.81
CA GLN A 6 -0.16 0.53 -12.78
C GLN A 6 -0.69 0.77 -11.36
N SER A 7 -1.65 1.68 -11.23
CA SER A 7 -2.29 2.05 -9.99
C SER A 7 -3.77 2.38 -10.22
N ARG A 8 -4.56 2.19 -9.17
CA ARG A 8 -5.86 2.82 -9.00
C ARG A 8 -5.78 3.67 -7.74
N PRO A 9 -5.89 5.00 -7.82
CA PRO A 9 -5.78 5.85 -6.64
C PRO A 9 -6.86 5.51 -5.61
N LEU A 10 -6.55 5.73 -4.34
CA LEU A 10 -7.56 5.69 -3.29
C LEU A 10 -8.55 6.83 -3.53
N LEU A 11 -9.79 6.65 -3.06
CA LEU A 11 -10.74 7.76 -2.99
C LEU A 11 -10.16 8.91 -2.14
N PRO A 12 -10.46 10.19 -2.46
CA PRO A 12 -9.86 11.34 -1.78
C PRO A 12 -9.97 11.30 -0.25
N ALA A 13 -11.12 10.89 0.29
CA ALA A 13 -11.31 10.76 1.73
C ALA A 13 -10.40 9.69 2.35
N ALA A 14 -10.23 8.55 1.68
CA ALA A 14 -9.34 7.48 2.13
C ALA A 14 -7.86 7.89 2.03
N HIS A 15 -7.49 8.60 0.96
CA HIS A 15 -6.16 9.16 0.79
C HIS A 15 -5.81 10.12 1.94
N LEU A 16 -6.69 11.09 2.23
CA LEU A 16 -6.49 12.04 3.32
C LEU A 16 -6.40 11.33 4.69
N ALA A 17 -7.21 10.30 4.91
CA ALA A 17 -7.17 9.53 6.14
C ALA A 17 -5.83 8.78 6.32
N VAL A 18 -5.25 8.22 5.24
CA VAL A 18 -3.91 7.62 5.29
C VAL A 18 -2.85 8.67 5.62
N MET A 19 -2.84 9.79 4.89
CA MET A 19 -1.84 10.86 5.12
C MET A 19 -1.88 11.37 6.56
N ARG A 20 -3.08 11.56 7.14
CA ARG A 20 -3.24 11.98 8.54
C ARG A 20 -2.79 10.91 9.54
N ARG A 21 -3.15 9.64 9.32
CA ARG A 21 -2.74 8.54 10.21
C ARG A 21 -1.21 8.44 10.32
N ASP A 22 -0.52 8.69 9.22
CA ASP A 22 0.93 8.54 9.10
C ASP A 22 1.66 9.87 9.35
N ASN A 23 0.97 10.89 9.87
CA ASN A 23 1.50 12.23 10.15
C ASN A 23 2.21 12.89 8.96
N TYR A 24 1.79 12.60 7.73
CA TYR A 24 2.41 13.11 6.50
C TYR A 24 3.90 12.75 6.37
N PHE A 25 4.38 11.74 7.10
CA PHE A 25 5.73 11.20 6.98
C PHE A 25 5.71 9.86 6.25
N CYS A 26 6.74 9.63 5.45
CA CYS A 26 6.96 8.41 4.70
C CYS A 26 7.20 7.27 5.67
N VAL A 27 6.31 6.29 5.68
CA VAL A 27 6.39 5.11 6.56
C VAL A 27 7.72 4.36 6.41
N TYR A 28 8.36 4.44 5.25
CA TYR A 28 9.58 3.68 4.95
C TYR A 28 10.89 4.39 5.30
N CYS A 29 10.92 5.72 5.41
CA CYS A 29 12.18 6.45 5.65
C CYS A 29 12.03 7.78 6.40
N ASP A 30 10.86 8.06 6.96
CA ASP A 30 10.56 9.22 7.82
C ASP A 30 10.75 10.60 7.17
N ASN A 31 11.02 10.69 5.87
CA ASN A 31 10.97 11.94 5.11
C ASN A 31 9.51 12.36 4.85
N LEU A 32 9.29 13.60 4.42
CA LEU A 32 7.94 14.04 4.03
C LEU A 32 7.32 13.14 2.94
N ALA A 33 6.07 12.75 3.17
CA ALA A 33 5.27 12.00 2.21
C ALA A 33 4.51 12.94 1.28
N ASP A 34 4.47 12.57 0.01
CA ASP A 34 3.77 13.28 -1.07
C ASP A 34 2.71 12.40 -1.76
N VAL A 35 2.75 11.09 -1.53
CA VAL A 35 1.84 10.11 -2.12
C VAL A 35 1.37 9.06 -1.11
N VAL A 36 0.29 8.35 -1.45
CA VAL A 36 -0.11 7.11 -0.78
C VAL A 36 0.33 5.91 -1.62
N ASP A 37 1.13 5.04 -1.03
CA ASP A 37 1.56 3.77 -1.60
C ASP A 37 0.63 2.64 -1.18
N HIS A 38 0.33 1.74 -2.12
CA HIS A 38 -0.36 0.48 -1.84
C HIS A 38 0.64 -0.55 -1.32
N VAL A 39 0.53 -0.95 -0.05
CA VAL A 39 1.42 -1.95 0.55
C VAL A 39 1.39 -3.25 -0.25
N ILE A 40 0.21 -3.81 -0.52
CA ILE A 40 0.01 -4.84 -1.54
C ILE A 40 -0.26 -4.16 -2.88
N PRO A 41 0.61 -4.34 -3.90
CA PRO A 41 0.46 -3.66 -5.19
C PRO A 41 -0.89 -3.96 -5.89
N TYR A 42 -1.50 -2.94 -6.48
CA TYR A 42 -2.75 -3.08 -7.24
C TYR A 42 -2.63 -4.10 -8.39
N ARG A 43 -1.47 -4.16 -9.05
CA ARG A 43 -1.21 -5.05 -10.19
C ARG A 43 -1.30 -6.55 -9.86
N ILE A 44 -1.21 -6.92 -8.58
CA ILE A 44 -1.32 -8.30 -8.11
C ILE A 44 -2.61 -8.55 -7.33
N GLY A 45 -3.60 -7.65 -7.39
CA GLY A 45 -4.89 -7.81 -6.70
C GLY A 45 -5.02 -7.00 -5.40
N GLY A 46 -4.04 -6.17 -5.05
CA GLY A 46 -4.14 -5.27 -3.91
C GLY A 46 -5.28 -4.26 -4.03
N ARG A 47 -6.05 -4.06 -2.96
CA ARG A 47 -7.22 -3.17 -2.96
C ARG A 47 -6.82 -1.70 -2.80
N SER A 48 -7.53 -0.78 -3.46
CA SER A 48 -7.40 0.66 -3.26
C SER A 48 -8.21 1.14 -2.05
N ILE A 49 -7.79 0.74 -0.86
CA ILE A 49 -8.45 1.02 0.42
C ILE A 49 -7.46 1.54 1.45
N ARG A 50 -7.97 2.25 2.45
CA ARG A 50 -7.19 2.85 3.55
C ARG A 50 -6.30 1.84 4.28
N THR A 51 -6.80 0.62 4.54
CA THR A 51 -6.08 -0.47 5.22
C THR A 51 -5.04 -1.18 4.34
N ASN A 52 -4.85 -0.73 3.10
CA ASN A 52 -3.76 -1.14 2.21
C ASN A 52 -2.87 0.04 1.81
N GLY A 53 -3.17 1.26 2.29
CA GLY A 53 -2.45 2.47 1.94
C GLY A 53 -1.52 2.91 3.08
N VAL A 54 -0.32 3.37 2.75
CA VAL A 54 0.59 4.06 3.65
C VAL A 54 1.10 5.35 3.00
N ALA A 55 1.34 6.39 3.81
CA ALA A 55 2.00 7.59 3.34
C ALA A 55 3.44 7.27 2.95
N CYS A 56 3.85 7.73 1.78
CA CYS A 56 5.13 7.40 1.19
C CYS A 56 5.68 8.61 0.45
N CYS A 57 7.01 8.76 0.41
CA CYS A 57 7.66 9.69 -0.50
C CYS A 57 7.82 9.06 -1.88
N THR A 58 7.87 9.86 -2.94
CA THR A 58 8.07 9.39 -4.32
C THR A 58 9.28 8.46 -4.47
N ARG A 59 10.40 8.74 -3.79
CA ARG A 59 11.62 7.92 -3.82
C ARG A 59 11.36 6.48 -3.33
N CYS A 60 10.80 6.33 -2.13
CA CYS A 60 10.50 5.00 -1.58
C CYS A 60 9.42 4.28 -2.39
N ASN A 61 8.42 5.00 -2.90
CA ASN A 61 7.36 4.42 -3.73
C ASN A 61 7.94 3.80 -5.01
N MET A 62 8.93 4.45 -5.62
CA MET A 62 9.64 3.90 -6.78
C MET A 62 10.49 2.67 -6.41
N LEU A 63 11.24 2.74 -5.31
CA LEU A 63 12.11 1.65 -4.83
C LEU A 63 11.34 0.39 -4.42
N LYS A 64 10.09 0.55 -3.95
CA LYS A 64 9.26 -0.57 -3.50
C LYS A 64 8.92 -1.55 -4.62
N ARG A 65 8.97 -1.16 -5.89
CA ARG A 65 8.51 -2.00 -7.01
C ARG A 65 9.23 -3.36 -7.03
N GLY A 66 8.55 -4.41 -6.56
CA GLY A 66 9.13 -5.77 -6.46
C GLY A 66 9.99 -6.00 -5.21
N ASN A 67 9.96 -5.10 -4.23
CA ASN A 67 10.68 -5.23 -2.98
C ASN A 67 9.76 -5.82 -1.89
N ARG A 68 9.87 -7.13 -1.68
CA ARG A 68 9.08 -7.87 -0.69
C ARG A 68 9.33 -7.40 0.75
N THR A 69 10.56 -6.99 1.07
CA THR A 69 10.91 -6.48 2.40
C THR A 69 10.10 -5.22 2.74
N MET A 70 9.95 -4.31 1.77
CA MET A 70 9.13 -3.11 1.96
C MET A 70 7.64 -3.45 2.11
N VAL A 71 7.14 -4.49 1.44
CA VAL A 71 5.76 -4.98 1.63
C VAL A 71 5.57 -5.49 3.05
N VAL A 72 6.47 -6.36 3.53
CA VAL A 72 6.41 -6.89 4.90
C VAL A 72 6.46 -5.75 5.91
N TYR A 73 7.37 -4.78 5.73
CA TYR A 73 7.47 -3.60 6.59
C TYR A 73 6.14 -2.82 6.62
N GLY A 74 5.56 -2.54 5.46
CA GLY A 74 4.28 -1.82 5.36
C GLY A 74 3.13 -2.57 6.05
N LEU A 75 3.06 -3.90 5.91
CA LEU A 75 2.04 -4.71 6.59
C LEU A 75 2.22 -4.70 8.11
N THR A 76 3.46 -4.82 8.59
CA THR A 76 3.79 -4.72 10.02
C THR A 76 3.41 -3.36 10.58
N TYR A 77 3.73 -2.27 9.86
CA TYR A 77 3.34 -0.93 10.25
C TYR A 77 1.82 -0.78 10.38
N LEU A 78 1.06 -1.24 9.39
CA LEU A 78 -0.41 -1.20 9.42
C LEU A 78 -0.98 -1.98 10.61
N ALA A 79 -0.43 -3.16 10.91
CA ALA A 79 -0.83 -3.94 12.07
C ALA A 79 -0.54 -3.20 13.39
N ILE A 80 0.64 -2.57 13.53
CA ILE A 80 0.99 -1.75 14.70
C ILE A 80 0.03 -0.56 14.87
N LYS A 81 -0.43 0.04 13.77
CA LYS A 81 -1.44 1.11 13.77
C LYS A 81 -2.87 0.62 14.03
N GLY A 82 -3.07 -0.68 14.28
CA GLY A 82 -4.38 -1.26 14.56
C GLY A 82 -5.27 -1.41 13.33
N GLU A 83 -4.70 -1.37 12.12
CA GLU A 83 -5.46 -1.54 10.89
C GLU A 83 -5.86 -2.99 10.67
N SER A 84 -7.10 -3.21 10.24
CA SER A 84 -7.58 -4.56 9.94
C SER A 84 -6.98 -5.10 8.64
N LEU A 85 -6.28 -6.23 8.75
CA LEU A 85 -5.78 -7.01 7.62
C LEU A 85 -6.72 -8.15 7.20
N LYS A 86 -7.94 -8.23 7.75
CA LYS A 86 -8.91 -9.29 7.44
C LYS A 86 -9.18 -9.42 5.93
N TRP A 87 -9.22 -8.30 5.22
CA TRP A 87 -9.41 -8.28 3.76
C TRP A 87 -8.28 -9.03 3.03
N LEU A 88 -7.03 -8.86 3.48
CA LEU A 88 -5.86 -9.45 2.87
C LEU A 88 -5.88 -10.97 2.99
N PHE A 89 -6.14 -11.48 4.20
CA PHE A 89 -6.25 -12.93 4.43
C PHE A 89 -7.36 -13.57 3.62
N ASN A 90 -8.52 -12.91 3.54
CA ASN A 90 -9.64 -13.40 2.74
C ASN A 90 -9.29 -13.44 1.25
N ASP A 91 -8.65 -12.40 0.73
CA ASP A 91 -8.31 -12.31 -0.69
C ASP A 91 -7.21 -13.27 -1.10
N ILE A 92 -6.20 -13.49 -0.24
CA ILE A 92 -5.19 -14.53 -0.44
C ILE A 92 -5.85 -15.91 -0.47
N ARG A 93 -6.71 -16.23 0.52
CA ARG A 93 -7.39 -17.53 0.60
C ARG A 93 -8.27 -17.81 -0.63
N ASN A 94 -8.87 -16.77 -1.19
CA ASN A 94 -9.74 -16.86 -2.37
C ASN A 94 -8.98 -16.75 -3.69
N GLY A 95 -7.64 -16.70 -3.68
CA GLY A 95 -6.83 -16.61 -4.90
C GLY A 95 -6.97 -15.27 -5.66
N LEU A 96 -7.43 -14.21 -4.99
CA LEU A 96 -7.60 -12.88 -5.59
C LEU A 96 -6.32 -12.06 -5.59
N ILE A 97 -5.32 -12.47 -4.81
CA ILE A 97 -3.99 -11.86 -4.77
C ILE A 97 -2.97 -12.86 -5.31
N ASP A 98 -2.25 -12.44 -6.34
CA ASP A 98 -1.18 -13.21 -6.97
C ASP A 98 0.11 -13.02 -6.17
N MET A 99 0.32 -13.88 -5.16
CA MET A 99 1.46 -13.82 -4.25
C MET A 99 2.79 -14.18 -4.93
N ASP A 100 2.75 -14.93 -6.03
CA ASP A 100 3.96 -15.29 -6.79
C ASP A 100 4.57 -14.08 -7.51
N ARG A 101 3.72 -13.07 -7.82
CA ARG A 101 4.10 -11.82 -8.48
C ARG A 101 4.38 -10.65 -7.54
N LEU A 102 4.42 -10.92 -6.23
CA LEU A 102 4.85 -9.97 -5.22
C LEU A 102 6.34 -9.65 -5.37
#